data_AF-A0A1J5DPJ9-F1
#
_entry.id   AF-A0A1J5DPJ9-F1
#
_cell.length_a   1.000
_cell.length_b   1.000
_cell.length_c   1.000
_cell.angle_alpha   90.00
_cell.angle_beta   90.00
_cell.angle_gamma   90.00
#
_symmetry.space_group_name_H-M   'P 1'
#
loop_
_entity.id
_entity.type
_entity.pdbx_description
1 polymer ?
#
loop_
_entity_poly.entity_id
_entity_poly.type
_entity_poly.pdbx_seq_one_letter_code
_entity_poly.pdbx_strand_id
1 'polypeptide(L)'
;MINKKIEITVPKDVQENWQQIVDILAQVCELPAALIMRLRAPDIEVFISSRSEGNPYHPGEKGSFEDSGLYCETVIKSKNKLLVPDALVDKHWKNNPDVKLNMISYLGFPIFWPGEKPFGTICVLDVKRNEYSTVIEQLMLKFKNLIESHLELIYVNQYLGDKNRRLTDYLMEIQALRGLVSVCSNCKSIRDNEGVWHPIEHYLINHPEADFSHGICPECMKKLYPEYTEESYQPFPQDAEGSPRL
;
A
#
# COMPACT_ATOMS: atom_id res chain seq x y z
N MET A 1 7.66 13.17 6.48
CA MET A 1 6.21 12.89 6.54
C MET A 1 5.82 12.18 5.24
N ILE A 2 5.18 11.02 5.12
CA ILE A 2 4.77 9.92 6.01
C ILE A 2 5.14 8.65 5.20
N ASN A 3 6.10 7.85 5.66
CA ASN A 3 6.46 6.58 5.03
C ASN A 3 5.51 5.48 5.55
N LYS A 4 4.19 5.66 5.36
CA LYS A 4 3.21 4.65 5.75
C LYS A 4 3.39 3.47 4.81
N LYS A 5 3.88 2.34 5.34
CA LYS A 5 3.76 1.03 4.68
C LYS A 5 2.28 0.88 4.32
N ILE A 6 1.98 0.83 3.02
CA ILE A 6 0.63 0.56 2.55
C ILE A 6 0.29 -0.85 3.03
N GLU A 7 -0.67 -0.95 3.95
CA GLU A 7 -1.14 -2.23 4.46
C GLU A 7 -2.16 -2.79 3.49
N ILE A 8 -1.65 -3.49 2.47
CA ILE A 8 -2.46 -3.98 1.35
C ILE A 8 -3.40 -5.07 1.86
N THR A 9 -4.69 -4.77 1.79
CA THR A 9 -5.75 -5.70 2.17
C THR A 9 -6.36 -6.31 0.90
N VAL A 10 -6.58 -7.63 0.90
CA VAL A 10 -7.23 -8.34 -0.20
C VAL A 10 -8.74 -8.08 -0.13
N PRO A 11 -9.38 -7.52 -1.17
CA PRO A 11 -10.82 -7.29 -1.21
C PRO A 11 -11.66 -8.57 -1.05
N LYS A 12 -12.89 -8.45 -0.54
CA LYS A 12 -13.77 -9.61 -0.28
C LYS A 12 -14.13 -10.38 -1.55
N ASP A 13 -14.42 -9.69 -2.64
CA ASP A 13 -14.69 -10.28 -3.94
C ASP A 13 -13.51 -11.11 -4.47
N VAL A 14 -12.28 -10.64 -4.26
CA VAL A 14 -11.07 -11.40 -4.59
C VAL A 14 -10.92 -12.63 -3.68
N GLN A 15 -11.22 -12.49 -2.38
CA GLN A 15 -11.22 -13.63 -1.46
C GLN A 15 -12.24 -14.70 -1.87
N GLU A 16 -13.44 -14.31 -2.34
CA GLU A 16 -14.42 -15.28 -2.83
C GLU A 16 -13.98 -15.98 -4.12
N ASN A 17 -13.30 -15.26 -5.03
CA ASN A 17 -12.68 -15.90 -6.19
C ASN A 17 -11.62 -16.92 -5.76
N TRP A 18 -10.82 -16.61 -4.74
CA TRP A 18 -9.83 -17.53 -4.20
C TRP A 18 -10.45 -18.71 -3.44
N GLN A 19 -11.59 -18.50 -2.78
CA GLN A 19 -12.38 -19.58 -2.19
C GLN A 19 -12.84 -20.57 -3.26
N GLN A 20 -13.35 -20.07 -4.39
CA GLN A 20 -13.73 -20.93 -5.52
C GLN A 20 -12.53 -21.71 -6.09
N ILE A 21 -11.35 -21.08 -6.17
CA ILE A 21 -10.12 -21.76 -6.62
C ILE A 21 -9.80 -22.96 -5.73
N VAL A 22 -9.76 -22.79 -4.40
CA VAL A 22 -9.42 -23.89 -3.50
C VAL A 22 -10.51 -24.96 -3.46
N ASP A 23 -11.78 -24.58 -3.56
CA ASP A 23 -12.89 -25.53 -3.64
C ASP A 23 -12.79 -26.40 -4.91
N ILE A 24 -12.52 -25.78 -6.07
CA ILE A 24 -12.33 -26.49 -7.33
C ILE A 24 -11.10 -27.41 -7.26
N LEU A 25 -10.01 -26.96 -6.65
CA LEU A 25 -8.81 -27.80 -6.45
C LEU A 25 -9.12 -29.05 -5.64
N ALA A 26 -9.77 -28.89 -4.49
CA ALA A 26 -10.15 -30.01 -3.64
C ALA A 26 -11.11 -30.98 -4.37
N GLN A 27 -12.10 -30.43 -5.09
CA GLN A 27 -13.07 -31.24 -5.83
C GLN A 27 -12.45 -32.00 -7.01
N VAL A 28 -11.69 -31.32 -7.87
CA VAL A 28 -11.10 -31.92 -9.09
C VAL A 28 -10.02 -32.94 -8.74
N CYS A 29 -9.27 -32.70 -7.67
CA CYS A 29 -8.21 -33.60 -7.26
C CYS A 29 -8.71 -34.71 -6.30
N GLU A 30 -9.99 -34.66 -5.90
CA GLU A 30 -10.59 -35.54 -4.89
C GLU A 30 -9.78 -35.58 -3.59
N LEU A 31 -9.44 -34.39 -3.08
CA LEU A 31 -8.56 -34.21 -1.92
C LEU A 31 -9.34 -33.67 -0.70
N PRO A 32 -8.94 -34.07 0.52
CA PRO A 32 -9.49 -33.55 1.76
C PRO A 32 -9.35 -32.04 1.90
N ALA A 33 -8.21 -31.45 1.54
CA ALA A 33 -7.94 -30.04 1.81
C ALA A 33 -7.13 -29.35 0.70
N ALA A 34 -7.54 -28.14 0.35
CA ALA A 34 -6.79 -27.18 -0.45
C ALA A 34 -6.82 -25.82 0.26
N LEU A 35 -5.66 -25.18 0.40
CA LEU A 35 -5.50 -24.00 1.24
C LEU A 35 -4.73 -22.90 0.51
N ILE A 36 -5.03 -21.66 0.87
CA ILE A 36 -4.12 -20.53 0.70
C ILE A 36 -3.67 -20.11 2.09
N MET A 37 -2.38 -20.28 2.36
CA MET A 37 -1.73 -19.79 3.58
C MET A 37 -1.27 -18.36 3.34
N ARG A 38 -1.36 -17.50 4.36
CA ARG A 38 -0.85 -16.13 4.32
C ARG A 38 0.20 -15.91 5.39
N LEU A 39 1.34 -15.39 4.98
CA LEU A 39 2.44 -15.00 5.86
C LEU A 39 2.20 -13.58 6.39
N ARG A 40 2.06 -13.46 7.72
CA ARG A 40 2.04 -12.21 8.46
C ARG A 40 3.07 -12.31 9.59
N ALA A 41 4.35 -12.22 9.21
CA ALA A 41 5.47 -12.39 10.14
C ALA A 41 5.22 -11.65 11.48
N PRO A 42 5.37 -12.35 12.63
CA PRO A 42 6.02 -13.66 12.78
C PRO A 42 5.13 -14.89 12.51
N ASP A 43 3.85 -14.70 12.19
CA ASP A 43 2.88 -15.78 12.07
C ASP A 43 2.63 -16.17 10.60
N ILE A 44 2.18 -17.41 10.40
CA ILE A 44 1.49 -17.84 9.19
C ILE A 44 0.08 -18.28 9.56
N GLU A 45 -0.89 -17.96 8.71
CA GLU A 45 -2.30 -18.29 8.97
C GLU A 45 -2.97 -18.95 7.77
N VAL A 46 -3.96 -19.78 8.06
CA VAL A 46 -4.89 -20.31 7.05
C VAL A 46 -5.75 -19.14 6.58
N PHE A 47 -5.48 -18.62 5.38
CA PHE A 47 -6.19 -17.45 4.88
C PHE A 47 -7.49 -17.85 4.17
N ILE A 48 -7.43 -18.87 3.32
CA ILE A 48 -8.58 -19.47 2.64
C ILE A 48 -8.45 -20.99 2.77
N SER A 49 -9.54 -21.67 3.07
CA SER A 49 -9.60 -23.13 3.24
C SER A 49 -10.73 -23.71 2.43
N SER A 50 -10.51 -24.80 1.68
CA SER A 50 -11.53 -25.43 0.85
C SER A 50 -12.69 -25.96 1.67
N ARG A 51 -13.90 -25.85 1.14
CA ARG A 51 -15.13 -26.38 1.74
C ARG A 51 -15.35 -27.83 1.29
N SER A 52 -14.44 -28.70 1.71
CA SER A 52 -14.40 -30.13 1.36
C SER A 52 -14.63 -31.00 2.60
N GLU A 53 -15.21 -32.18 2.38
CA GLU A 53 -15.38 -33.18 3.45
C GLU A 53 -14.01 -33.67 3.94
N GLY A 54 -13.85 -33.77 5.27
CA GLY A 54 -12.60 -34.22 5.88
C GLY A 54 -11.50 -33.16 5.97
N ASN A 55 -11.76 -31.91 5.60
CA ASN A 55 -10.82 -30.81 5.81
C ASN A 55 -10.76 -30.40 7.30
N PRO A 56 -9.61 -30.55 8.00
CA PRO A 56 -9.48 -30.18 9.40
C PRO A 56 -9.12 -28.70 9.60
N TYR A 57 -8.82 -27.96 8.53
CA TYR A 57 -8.27 -26.60 8.60
C TYR A 57 -9.36 -25.53 8.50
N HIS A 58 -9.29 -24.54 9.39
CA HIS A 58 -10.26 -23.45 9.45
C HIS A 58 -9.62 -22.08 9.15
N PRO A 59 -10.27 -21.22 8.34
CA PRO A 59 -9.76 -19.87 8.09
C PRO A 59 -9.52 -19.09 9.39
N GLY A 60 -8.36 -18.44 9.49
CA GLY A 60 -7.95 -17.67 10.66
C GLY A 60 -7.12 -18.45 11.69
N GLU A 61 -6.99 -19.77 11.56
CA GLU A 61 -6.04 -20.55 12.35
C GLU A 61 -4.60 -20.10 12.08
N LYS A 62 -3.79 -19.99 13.14
CA LYS A 62 -2.43 -19.45 13.09
C LYS A 62 -1.42 -20.44 13.62
N GLY A 63 -0.23 -20.42 13.01
CA GLY A 63 0.97 -21.06 13.53
C GLY A 63 2.14 -20.08 13.53
N SER A 64 3.13 -20.34 14.38
CA SER A 64 4.44 -19.69 14.25
C SER A 64 5.02 -20.03 12.88
N PHE A 65 5.61 -19.05 12.18
CA PHE A 65 6.26 -19.32 10.90
C PHE A 65 7.68 -19.85 11.06
N GLU A 66 8.45 -19.29 11.99
CA GLU A 66 9.86 -19.66 12.19
C GLU A 66 9.98 -20.94 13.01
N ASP A 67 10.86 -21.84 12.55
CA ASP A 67 11.18 -23.15 13.17
C ASP A 67 9.93 -23.99 13.45
N SER A 68 8.92 -23.83 12.60
CA SER A 68 7.59 -24.41 12.76
C SER A 68 7.54 -25.88 12.36
N GLY A 69 8.43 -26.27 11.44
CA GLY A 69 8.40 -27.58 10.81
C GLY A 69 7.22 -27.78 9.86
N LEU A 70 6.48 -26.71 9.53
CA LEU A 70 5.37 -26.72 8.58
C LEU A 70 5.90 -26.80 7.14
N TYR A 71 5.13 -27.43 6.25
CA TYR A 71 5.49 -27.52 4.84
C TYR A 71 5.62 -26.15 4.17
N CYS A 72 4.70 -25.23 4.49
CA CYS A 72 4.65 -23.88 3.95
C CYS A 72 5.90 -23.05 4.30
N GLU A 73 6.56 -23.32 5.43
CA GLU A 73 7.82 -22.67 5.80
C GLU A 73 8.91 -22.99 4.78
N THR A 74 9.10 -24.28 4.48
CA THR A 74 10.07 -24.74 3.47
C THR A 74 9.75 -24.20 2.08
N VAL A 75 8.47 -24.19 1.68
CA VAL A 75 8.04 -23.63 0.38
C VAL A 75 8.41 -22.15 0.26
N ILE A 76 8.13 -21.36 1.29
CA ILE A 76 8.44 -19.92 1.30
C ILE A 76 9.95 -19.68 1.34
N LYS A 77 10.68 -20.35 2.24
CA LYS A 77 12.13 -20.16 2.41
C LYS A 77 12.94 -20.61 1.18
N SER A 78 12.52 -21.70 0.52
CA SER A 78 13.18 -22.19 -0.70
C SER A 78 12.78 -21.43 -1.96
N LYS A 79 11.69 -20.64 -1.92
CA LYS A 79 11.04 -20.01 -3.08
C LYS A 79 10.70 -21.01 -4.20
N ASN A 80 10.52 -22.29 -3.87
CA ASN A 80 10.23 -23.35 -4.84
C ASN A 80 9.04 -24.21 -4.38
N LYS A 81 8.46 -24.98 -5.30
CA LYS A 81 7.44 -25.96 -4.95
C LYS A 81 8.02 -27.02 -4.01
N LEU A 82 7.16 -27.56 -3.14
CA LEU A 82 7.46 -28.72 -2.32
C LEU A 82 6.43 -29.81 -2.62
N LEU A 83 6.93 -31.00 -2.91
CA LEU A 83 6.14 -32.21 -3.09
C LEU A 83 6.60 -33.23 -2.04
N VAL A 84 5.65 -33.67 -1.21
CA VAL A 84 5.85 -34.73 -0.22
C VAL A 84 4.77 -35.78 -0.45
N PRO A 85 5.12 -36.90 -1.11
CA PRO A 85 4.11 -37.91 -1.44
C PRO A 85 3.53 -38.60 -0.22
N ASP A 86 4.38 -38.88 0.77
CA ASP A 86 4.02 -39.52 2.04
C ASP A 86 5.04 -39.15 3.11
N ALA A 87 4.59 -38.36 4.08
CA ALA A 87 5.39 -37.86 5.19
C ALA A 87 5.78 -38.97 6.16
N LEU A 88 4.97 -40.02 6.32
CA LEU A 88 5.21 -41.08 7.31
C LEU A 88 6.48 -41.88 7.03
N VAL A 89 6.85 -41.99 5.75
CA VAL A 89 8.06 -42.69 5.29
C VAL A 89 9.23 -41.74 5.04
N ASP A 90 8.99 -40.43 5.02
CA ASP A 90 10.01 -39.42 4.80
C ASP A 90 10.70 -39.03 6.12
N LYS A 91 12.03 -39.13 6.16
CA LYS A 91 12.82 -38.87 7.38
C LYS A 91 12.72 -37.42 7.85
N HIS A 92 12.53 -36.48 6.94
CA HIS A 92 12.40 -35.05 7.23
C HIS A 92 10.97 -34.69 7.64
N TRP A 93 9.96 -35.30 7.01
CA TRP A 93 8.55 -34.90 7.19
C TRP A 93 7.74 -35.76 8.16
N LYS A 94 8.23 -36.92 8.60
CA LYS A 94 7.49 -37.82 9.53
C LYS A 94 6.99 -37.19 10.83
N ASN A 95 7.64 -36.11 11.28
CA ASN A 95 7.30 -35.41 12.52
C ASN A 95 6.58 -34.08 12.27
N ASN A 96 6.17 -33.80 11.02
CA ASN A 96 5.48 -32.58 10.66
C ASN A 96 4.17 -32.43 11.46
N PRO A 97 3.81 -31.21 11.93
CA PRO A 97 2.58 -30.99 12.69
C PRO A 97 1.29 -31.52 12.04
N ASP A 98 1.18 -31.43 10.71
CA ASP A 98 0.01 -31.83 9.93
C ASP A 98 -0.22 -33.35 9.94
N VAL A 99 0.82 -34.15 10.21
CA VAL A 99 0.69 -35.61 10.38
C VAL A 99 -0.25 -35.94 11.55
N LYS A 100 -0.31 -35.10 12.60
CA LYS A 100 -1.25 -35.26 13.72
C LYS A 100 -2.70 -35.05 13.32
N LEU A 101 -2.93 -34.33 12.21
CA LEU A 101 -4.24 -34.12 11.60
C LEU A 101 -4.54 -35.16 10.51
N ASN A 102 -3.71 -36.21 10.42
CA ASN A 102 -3.76 -37.26 9.40
C ASN A 102 -3.46 -36.77 7.97
N MET A 103 -2.90 -35.57 7.81
CA MET A 103 -2.51 -35.02 6.50
C MET A 103 -1.05 -35.43 6.22
N ILE A 104 -0.91 -36.53 5.49
CA ILE A 104 0.39 -37.19 5.28
C ILE A 104 1.01 -36.88 3.92
N SER A 105 0.25 -36.32 2.98
CA SER A 105 0.77 -35.89 1.68
C SER A 105 0.57 -34.40 1.48
N TYR A 106 1.51 -33.76 0.76
CA TYR A 106 1.51 -32.31 0.54
C TYR A 106 2.05 -31.96 -0.85
N LEU A 107 1.37 -31.05 -1.54
CA LEU A 107 1.91 -30.32 -2.69
C LEU A 107 1.63 -28.83 -2.51
N GLY A 108 2.68 -28.00 -2.52
CA GLY A 108 2.54 -26.57 -2.33
C GLY A 108 3.47 -25.72 -3.18
N PHE A 109 3.00 -24.52 -3.52
CA PHE A 109 3.73 -23.52 -4.29
C PHE A 109 3.76 -22.18 -3.55
N PRO A 110 4.87 -21.42 -3.62
CA PRO A 110 4.95 -20.11 -2.99
C PRO A 110 4.16 -19.08 -3.81
N ILE A 111 3.47 -18.18 -3.11
CA ILE A 111 2.78 -17.01 -3.69
C ILE A 111 3.54 -15.77 -3.26
N PHE A 112 3.82 -14.87 -4.20
CA PHE A 112 4.50 -13.61 -3.95
C PHE A 112 3.60 -12.40 -4.20
N TRP A 113 3.84 -11.35 -3.42
CA TRP A 113 3.49 -9.99 -3.80
C TRP A 113 4.38 -9.52 -4.97
N PRO A 114 3.97 -8.48 -5.71
CA PRO A 114 4.88 -7.76 -6.60
C PRO A 114 6.16 -7.34 -5.87
N GLY A 115 7.32 -7.53 -6.51
CA GLY A 115 8.63 -7.27 -5.91
C GLY A 115 9.20 -8.41 -5.06
N GLU A 116 8.78 -9.66 -5.32
CA GLU A 116 9.30 -10.91 -4.72
C GLU A 116 9.14 -11.06 -3.19
N LYS A 117 8.35 -10.22 -2.55
CA LYS A 117 8.03 -10.40 -1.14
C LYS A 117 7.04 -11.56 -0.99
N PRO A 118 7.26 -12.56 -0.11
CA PRO A 118 6.33 -13.66 0.06
C PRO A 118 4.97 -13.15 0.57
N PHE A 119 3.90 -13.58 -0.09
CA PHE A 119 2.53 -13.48 0.40
C PHE A 119 2.19 -14.69 1.27
N GLY A 120 2.59 -15.89 0.84
CA GLY A 120 2.23 -17.14 1.48
C GLY A 120 2.38 -18.33 0.53
N THR A 121 1.46 -19.31 0.59
CA THR A 121 1.48 -20.50 -0.27
C THR A 121 0.08 -20.89 -0.73
N ILE A 122 -0.02 -21.50 -1.91
CA ILE A 122 -1.18 -22.33 -2.28
C ILE A 122 -0.76 -23.79 -2.15
N CYS A 123 -1.56 -24.61 -1.48
CA CYS A 123 -1.24 -26.02 -1.27
C CYS A 123 -2.46 -26.91 -1.25
N VAL A 124 -2.23 -28.19 -1.50
CA VAL A 124 -3.20 -29.28 -1.32
C VAL A 124 -2.60 -30.35 -0.42
N LEU A 125 -3.46 -30.99 0.38
CA LEU A 125 -3.09 -32.02 1.33
C LEU A 125 -3.98 -33.24 1.19
N ASP A 126 -3.41 -34.41 1.47
CA ASP A 126 -4.10 -35.69 1.38
C ASP A 126 -3.84 -36.55 2.62
N VAL A 127 -4.83 -37.39 2.95
CA VAL A 127 -4.77 -38.40 4.02
C VAL A 127 -4.15 -39.71 3.56
N LYS A 128 -3.96 -39.89 2.25
CA LYS A 128 -3.27 -41.02 1.64
C LYS A 128 -1.99 -40.55 0.93
N ARG A 129 -1.10 -41.48 0.64
CA ARG A 129 0.03 -41.23 -0.24
C ARG A 129 -0.45 -40.71 -1.60
N ASN A 130 0.13 -39.61 -2.05
CA ASN A 130 -0.22 -39.00 -3.33
C ASN A 130 1.01 -38.39 -4.01
N GLU A 131 1.39 -38.91 -5.17
CA GLU A 131 2.52 -38.36 -5.94
C GLU A 131 2.15 -37.08 -6.69
N TYR A 132 0.85 -36.80 -6.82
CA TYR A 132 0.22 -35.77 -7.65
C TYR A 132 0.63 -35.86 -9.13
N SER A 133 -0.36 -35.94 -10.01
CA SER A 133 -0.08 -35.99 -11.44
C SER A 133 0.50 -34.66 -11.94
N THR A 134 1.23 -34.70 -13.06
CA THR A 134 1.71 -33.49 -13.72
C THR A 134 0.58 -32.52 -14.09
N VAL A 135 -0.63 -33.03 -14.32
CA VAL A 135 -1.83 -32.23 -14.57
C VAL A 135 -2.24 -31.45 -13.31
N ILE A 136 -2.23 -32.09 -12.13
CA ILE A 136 -2.52 -31.42 -10.86
C ILE A 136 -1.45 -30.36 -10.57
N GLU A 137 -0.17 -30.68 -10.80
CA GLU A 137 0.90 -29.69 -10.63
C GLU A 137 0.71 -28.47 -11.55
N GLN A 138 0.34 -28.70 -12.81
CA GLN A 138 0.07 -27.62 -13.77
C GLN A 138 -1.15 -26.80 -13.36
N LEU A 139 -2.20 -27.44 -12.86
CA LEU A 139 -3.40 -26.77 -12.36
C LEU A 139 -3.08 -25.86 -11.17
N MET A 140 -2.32 -26.38 -10.19
CA MET A 140 -1.81 -25.63 -9.04
C MET A 140 -0.98 -24.42 -9.48
N LEU A 141 -0.08 -24.61 -10.45
CA LEU A 141 0.73 -23.52 -11.00
C LEU A 141 -0.13 -22.45 -11.70
N LYS A 142 -1.17 -22.84 -12.45
CA LYS A 142 -2.08 -21.88 -13.10
C LYS A 142 -2.87 -21.09 -12.08
N PHE A 143 -3.38 -21.72 -11.03
CA PHE A 143 -4.10 -21.03 -9.97
C PHE A 143 -3.19 -20.13 -9.13
N LYS A 144 -1.96 -20.57 -8.84
CA LYS A 144 -0.93 -19.69 -8.26
C LYS A 144 -0.78 -18.42 -9.09
N ASN A 145 -0.56 -18.54 -10.39
CA ASN A 145 -0.31 -17.38 -11.26
C ASN A 145 -1.52 -16.43 -11.32
N LEU A 146 -2.74 -16.97 -11.26
CA LEU A 146 -3.96 -16.17 -11.20
C LEU A 146 -4.05 -15.40 -9.88
N ILE A 147 -3.74 -16.05 -8.75
CA ILE A 147 -3.67 -15.40 -7.44
C ILE A 147 -2.63 -14.28 -7.44
N GLU A 148 -1.43 -14.52 -7.98
CA GLU A 148 -0.38 -13.50 -8.09
C GLU A 148 -0.81 -12.34 -8.99
N SER A 149 -1.53 -12.61 -10.08
CA SER A 149 -2.10 -11.56 -10.95
C SER A 149 -3.16 -10.72 -10.22
N HIS A 150 -4.01 -11.34 -9.39
CA HIS A 150 -4.94 -10.60 -8.53
C HIS A 150 -4.20 -9.72 -7.51
N LEU A 151 -3.13 -10.25 -6.90
CA LEU A 151 -2.29 -9.50 -5.98
C LEU A 151 -1.62 -8.30 -6.65
N GLU A 152 -1.14 -8.46 -7.88
CA GLU A 152 -0.58 -7.37 -8.69
C GLU A 152 -1.62 -6.29 -8.98
N LEU A 153 -2.82 -6.68 -9.42
CA LEU A 153 -3.90 -5.73 -9.66
C LEU A 153 -4.29 -4.95 -8.40
N ILE A 154 -4.41 -5.63 -7.25
CA ILE A 154 -4.70 -4.98 -5.97
C ILE A 154 -3.59 -3.98 -5.61
N TYR A 155 -2.33 -4.40 -5.77
CA TYR A 155 -1.16 -3.56 -5.48
C TYR A 155 -1.18 -2.29 -6.34
N VAL A 156 -1.36 -2.44 -7.66
CA VAL A 156 -1.38 -1.32 -8.61
C VAL A 156 -2.55 -0.38 -8.34
N ASN A 157 -3.76 -0.90 -8.11
CA ASN A 157 -4.94 -0.07 -7.84
C ASN A 157 -4.78 0.76 -6.56
N GLN A 158 -4.25 0.17 -5.47
CA GLN A 158 -4.01 0.90 -4.23
C GLN A 158 -2.86 1.91 -4.38
N TYR A 159 -1.78 1.52 -5.06
CA TYR A 159 -0.65 2.41 -5.34
C TYR A 159 -1.06 3.62 -6.18
N LEU A 160 -1.84 3.42 -7.24
CA LEU A 160 -2.38 4.50 -8.08
C LEU A 160 -3.34 5.39 -7.29
N GLY A 161 -4.21 4.81 -6.46
CA GLY A 161 -5.12 5.56 -5.60
C GLY A 161 -4.38 6.51 -4.64
N ASP A 162 -3.32 6.02 -4.00
CA ASP A 162 -2.50 6.83 -3.09
C ASP A 162 -1.72 7.93 -3.82
N LYS A 163 -1.21 7.65 -5.02
CA LYS A 163 -0.53 8.65 -5.87
C LYS A 163 -1.51 9.74 -6.31
N ASN A 164 -2.70 9.36 -6.76
CA ASN A 164 -3.74 10.30 -7.15
C ASN A 164 -4.17 11.19 -5.97
N ARG A 165 -4.32 10.62 -4.78
CA ARG A 165 -4.63 11.40 -3.58
C ARG A 165 -3.54 12.42 -3.28
N ARG A 166 -2.26 12.02 -3.27
CA ARG A 166 -1.14 12.95 -3.05
C ARG A 166 -1.07 14.05 -4.11
N LEU A 167 -1.29 13.72 -5.38
CA LEU A 167 -1.35 14.71 -6.44
C LEU A 167 -2.48 15.70 -6.21
N THR A 168 -3.65 15.22 -5.79
CA THR A 168 -4.79 16.07 -5.44
C THR A 168 -4.47 16.99 -4.26
N ASP A 169 -3.83 16.46 -3.21
CA ASP A 169 -3.41 17.24 -2.05
C ASP A 169 -2.42 18.36 -2.44
N TYR A 170 -1.42 18.06 -3.28
CA TYR A 170 -0.50 19.07 -3.80
C TYR A 170 -1.19 20.13 -4.67
N LEU A 171 -2.16 19.73 -5.49
CA LEU A 171 -2.93 20.67 -6.31
C LEU A 171 -3.78 21.60 -5.42
N MET A 172 -4.39 21.07 -4.37
CA MET A 172 -5.13 21.88 -3.38
C MET A 172 -4.22 22.87 -2.66
N GLU A 173 -3.02 22.44 -2.25
CA GLU A 173 -2.02 23.31 -1.62
C GLU A 173 -1.57 24.44 -2.56
N ILE A 174 -1.27 24.12 -3.82
CA ILE A 174 -0.91 25.13 -4.85
C ILE A 174 -2.07 26.08 -5.11
N GLN A 175 -3.32 25.60 -5.20
CA GLN A 175 -4.49 26.44 -5.41
C GLN A 175 -4.72 27.39 -4.24
N ALA A 176 -4.60 26.92 -3.00
CA ALA A 176 -4.69 27.78 -1.81
C ALA A 176 -3.59 28.86 -1.80
N LEU A 177 -2.38 28.55 -2.25
CA LEU A 177 -1.29 29.53 -2.38
C LEU A 177 -1.51 30.52 -3.53
N ARG A 178 -2.09 30.08 -4.64
CA ARG A 178 -2.38 30.93 -5.81
C ARG A 178 -3.61 31.82 -5.61
N GLY A 179 -4.51 31.46 -4.71
CA GLY A 179 -5.70 32.26 -4.36
C GLY A 179 -5.37 33.49 -3.52
N LEU A 180 -4.24 33.53 -2.81
CA LEU A 180 -3.84 34.64 -1.94
C LEU A 180 -3.20 35.77 -2.74
N VAL A 181 -3.99 36.80 -3.07
CA VAL A 181 -3.49 38.02 -3.69
C VAL A 181 -3.44 39.19 -2.71
N SER A 182 -2.42 40.03 -2.85
CA SER A 182 -2.26 41.20 -1.99
C SER A 182 -3.14 42.34 -2.44
N VAL A 183 -4.10 42.70 -1.60
CA VAL A 183 -4.94 43.89 -1.70
C VAL A 183 -4.28 45.05 -0.96
N CYS A 184 -4.28 46.24 -1.56
CA CYS A 184 -3.82 47.43 -0.89
C CYS A 184 -4.80 47.80 0.24
N SER A 185 -4.33 47.88 1.47
CA SER A 185 -5.12 48.24 2.65
C SER A 185 -5.84 49.58 2.53
N ASN A 186 -5.29 50.51 1.72
CA ASN A 186 -5.85 51.85 1.51
C ASN A 186 -6.76 51.94 0.27
N CYS A 187 -6.23 51.73 -0.95
CA CYS A 187 -7.01 51.94 -2.19
C CYS A 187 -7.72 50.69 -2.73
N LYS A 188 -7.52 49.53 -2.09
CA LYS A 188 -8.11 48.23 -2.46
C LYS A 188 -7.67 47.63 -3.81
N SER A 189 -6.73 48.26 -4.52
CA SER A 189 -6.08 47.67 -5.71
C SER A 189 -5.42 46.32 -5.39
N ILE A 190 -5.36 45.41 -6.36
CA ILE A 190 -4.76 44.09 -6.24
C ILE A 190 -3.40 44.05 -6.94
N ARG A 191 -2.42 43.40 -6.32
CA ARG A 191 -1.12 43.09 -6.92
C ARG A 191 -1.17 41.74 -7.63
N ASP A 192 -0.81 41.71 -8.91
CA ASP A 192 -0.70 40.48 -9.68
C ASP A 192 0.61 39.72 -9.43
N ASN A 193 0.79 38.59 -10.13
CA ASN A 193 1.96 37.73 -10.01
C ASN A 193 3.25 38.36 -10.58
N GLU A 194 3.14 39.39 -11.43
CA GLU A 194 4.25 40.16 -11.98
C GLU A 194 4.64 41.34 -11.07
N GLY A 195 3.84 41.55 -10.01
CA GLY A 195 4.05 42.57 -9.00
C GLY A 195 3.41 43.92 -9.34
N VAL A 196 2.61 44.01 -10.40
CA VAL A 196 1.91 45.21 -10.88
C VAL A 196 0.56 45.34 -10.18
N TRP A 197 0.13 46.58 -9.91
CA TRP A 197 -1.11 46.88 -9.21
C TRP A 197 -2.24 47.23 -10.18
N HIS A 198 -3.40 46.59 -10.01
CA HIS A 198 -4.61 46.78 -10.84
C HIS A 198 -5.83 47.09 -9.98
N PRO A 199 -6.86 47.77 -10.52
CA PRO A 199 -8.18 47.84 -9.89
C PRO A 199 -8.76 46.45 -9.62
N ILE A 200 -9.48 46.31 -8.51
CA ILE A 200 -9.95 45.02 -7.99
C ILE A 200 -10.90 44.30 -8.97
N GLU A 201 -11.69 45.06 -9.73
CA GLU A 201 -12.71 44.57 -10.66
C GLU A 201 -12.08 43.72 -11.77
N HIS A 202 -10.90 44.10 -12.25
CA HIS A 202 -10.19 43.40 -13.32
C HIS A 202 -9.72 41.99 -12.89
N TYR A 203 -9.41 41.84 -11.60
CA TYR A 203 -8.91 40.59 -11.05
C TYR A 203 -10.05 39.62 -10.68
N LEU A 204 -11.11 40.14 -10.02
CA LEU A 204 -12.27 39.36 -9.58
C LEU A 204 -13.04 38.69 -10.71
N ILE A 205 -13.09 39.30 -11.91
CA ILE A 205 -13.78 38.72 -13.08
C ILE A 205 -13.12 37.42 -13.53
N ASN A 206 -11.79 37.32 -13.42
CA ASN A 206 -11.02 36.18 -13.89
C ASN A 206 -10.66 35.19 -12.77
N HIS A 207 -10.85 35.59 -11.50
CA HIS A 207 -10.47 34.82 -10.31
C HIS A 207 -11.53 34.96 -9.19
N PRO A 208 -12.75 34.43 -9.38
CA PRO A 208 -13.85 34.60 -8.42
C PRO A 208 -13.63 33.87 -7.08
N GLU A 209 -12.75 32.87 -7.03
CA GLU A 209 -12.37 32.11 -5.84
C GLU A 209 -11.14 32.68 -5.07
N ALA A 210 -10.71 33.91 -5.35
CA ALA A 210 -9.53 34.50 -4.72
C ALA A 210 -9.76 34.92 -3.25
N ASP A 211 -8.74 34.69 -2.41
CA ASP A 211 -8.64 35.15 -1.03
C ASP A 211 -7.63 36.32 -0.92
N PHE A 212 -7.82 37.21 0.06
CA PHE A 212 -7.05 38.46 0.11
C PHE A 212 -6.07 38.52 1.28
N SER A 213 -4.82 38.86 0.97
CA SER A 213 -3.82 39.35 1.93
C SER A 213 -3.72 40.87 1.87
N HIS A 214 -3.12 41.51 2.87
CA HIS A 214 -3.04 42.98 2.97
C HIS A 214 -1.63 43.48 2.68
N GLY A 215 -1.52 44.57 1.92
CA GLY A 215 -0.27 45.29 1.65
C GLY A 215 -0.53 46.78 1.41
N ILE A 216 0.49 47.54 1.01
CA ILE A 216 0.33 48.95 0.63
C ILE A 216 0.97 49.15 -0.75
N CYS A 217 0.20 49.68 -1.70
CA CYS A 217 0.72 49.97 -3.03
C CYS A 217 1.66 51.20 -2.99
N PRO A 218 2.60 51.34 -3.95
CA PRO A 218 3.55 52.46 -3.96
C PRO A 218 2.90 53.85 -3.91
N GLU A 219 1.75 54.04 -4.57
CA GLU A 219 1.03 55.31 -4.54
C GLU A 219 0.47 55.63 -3.15
N CYS A 220 -0.14 54.64 -2.50
CA CYS A 220 -0.66 54.81 -1.15
C CYS A 220 0.46 54.95 -0.12
N MET A 221 1.59 54.27 -0.32
CA MET A 221 2.78 54.43 0.52
C MET A 221 3.26 55.89 0.50
N LYS A 222 3.41 56.48 -0.69
CA LYS A 222 3.80 57.90 -0.84
C LYS A 222 2.81 58.87 -0.21
N LYS A 223 1.52 58.58 -0.28
CA LYS A 223 0.47 59.46 0.24
C LYS A 223 0.30 59.37 1.76
N LEU A 224 0.38 58.17 2.32
CA LEU A 224 0.09 57.91 3.73
C LEU A 224 1.34 57.98 4.61
N TYR A 225 2.50 57.63 4.06
CA TYR A 225 3.78 57.54 4.75
C TYR A 225 4.90 58.21 3.93
N PRO A 226 4.74 59.50 3.55
CA PRO A 226 5.73 60.21 2.73
C PRO A 226 7.14 60.21 3.35
N GLU A 227 7.24 60.20 4.68
CA GLU A 227 8.48 60.18 5.46
C GLU A 227 9.28 58.87 5.37
N TYR A 228 8.71 57.83 4.76
CA TYR A 228 9.35 56.53 4.54
C TYR A 228 9.60 56.22 3.05
N THR A 229 9.45 57.22 2.18
CA THR A 229 9.73 57.06 0.75
C THR A 229 11.21 57.32 0.46
N GLU A 230 11.76 56.82 -0.66
CA GLU A 230 13.21 56.86 -0.95
C GLU A 230 13.85 58.27 -0.88
N GLU A 231 13.05 59.34 -0.92
CA GLU A 231 13.50 60.73 -0.80
C GLU A 231 13.82 61.18 0.64
N SER A 232 13.50 60.38 1.66
CA SER A 232 13.75 60.68 3.08
C SER A 232 14.68 59.67 3.78
N TYR A 233 15.34 58.78 3.05
CA TYR A 233 16.33 57.86 3.63
C TYR A 233 17.57 58.63 4.10
N GLN A 234 17.60 59.02 5.37
CA GLN A 234 18.86 59.26 6.06
C GLN A 234 19.39 57.90 6.54
N PRO A 235 20.59 57.47 6.12
CA PRO A 235 21.17 56.26 6.67
C PRO A 235 21.26 56.41 8.19
N PHE A 236 20.85 55.37 8.91
CA PHE A 236 21.05 55.29 10.36
C PHE A 236 22.53 55.60 10.68
N PRO A 237 22.83 56.43 11.70
CA PRO A 237 24.18 56.52 12.21
C PRO A 237 24.67 55.11 12.56
N GLN A 238 25.85 54.74 12.06
CA GLN A 238 26.50 53.51 12.50
C GLN A 238 26.99 53.75 13.93
N ASP A 239 26.12 53.44 14.89
CA ASP A 239 26.52 53.40 16.29
C ASP A 239 27.49 52.23 16.44
N ALA A 240 28.77 52.58 16.55
CA ALA A 240 29.81 51.67 17.01
C ALA A 240 29.43 51.15 18.41
N GLU A 241 29.84 49.91 18.68
CA GLU A 241 29.84 49.23 19.98
C GLU A 241 28.61 48.36 20.34
N GLY A 242 28.66 47.12 19.85
CA GLY A 242 28.65 45.89 20.67
C GLY A 242 27.55 45.66 21.71
N SER A 243 26.61 44.77 21.39
CA SER A 243 26.23 43.68 22.32
C SER A 243 25.42 42.55 21.64
N PRO A 244 25.48 41.32 22.17
CA PRO A 244 25.11 40.09 21.48
C PRO A 244 23.60 39.85 21.51
N ARG A 245 23.06 39.32 20.40
CA ARG A 245 21.68 38.84 20.36
C ARG A 245 21.60 37.45 20.99
N LEU A 246 20.68 37.31 21.94
CA LEU A 246 20.11 36.03 22.39
C LEU A 246 19.40 35.31 21.24
#